data_AF-A0A7Y8LPE7-F1
#
_entry.id   AF-A0A7Y8LPE7-F1
#
_cell.length_a   1.000
_cell.length_b   1.000
_cell.length_c   1.000
_cell.angle_alpha   90.00
_cell.angle_beta   90.00
_cell.angle_gamma   90.00
#
_symmetry.space_group_name_H-M   'P 1'
#
loop_
_entity.id
_entity.type
_entity.pdbx_description
1 polymer ?
#
loop_
_entity_poly.entity_id
_entity_poly.type
_entity_poly.pdbx_seq_one_letter_code
_entity_poly.pdbx_strand_id
1 'polypeptide(L)'
;MTAWEKALGRLRAIGYRVVLDGENLRYTYQGKHLPPPDQIIPLIEVLKIHKAEIINNPYSLIDQTLCEINEGWTQGALEWMKRTRPGEFKKMMALEEEINRFALNRDMNGLNEVLKGYNELMVRGRNRKLISTGMNQCRI
;
A
#
# COMPACT_ATOMS: atom_id res chain seq x y z
N MET A 1 -3.77 -4.24 20.12
CA MET A 1 -4.25 -3.17 19.22
C MET A 1 -4.14 -1.82 19.93
N THR A 2 -3.20 -0.98 19.51
CA THR A 2 -2.85 0.30 20.13
C THR A 2 -3.94 1.36 19.91
N ALA A 3 -3.83 2.50 20.60
CA ALA A 3 -4.76 3.62 20.42
C ALA A 3 -4.72 4.18 18.99
N TRP A 4 -3.53 4.31 18.40
CA TRP A 4 -3.36 4.84 17.06
C TRP A 4 -3.81 3.86 15.97
N GLU A 5 -3.66 2.54 16.17
CA GLU A 5 -4.21 1.52 15.25
C GLU A 5 -5.74 1.59 15.19
N LYS A 6 -6.39 1.77 16.35
CA LYS A 6 -7.85 1.99 16.44
C LYS A 6 -8.26 3.28 15.74
N ALA A 7 -7.49 4.36 15.90
CA ALA A 7 -7.77 5.63 15.26
C ALA A 7 -7.65 5.56 13.72
N LEU A 8 -6.60 4.90 13.20
CA LEU A 8 -6.46 4.63 11.77
C LEU A 8 -7.63 3.81 11.22
N GLY A 9 -8.01 2.73 11.92
CA GLY A 9 -9.14 1.89 11.51
C GLY A 9 -10.45 2.68 11.43
N ARG A 10 -10.72 3.55 12.41
CA ARG A 10 -11.91 4.42 12.42
C ARG A 10 -11.88 5.45 11.29
N LEU A 11 -10.74 6.12 11.07
CA LEU A 11 -10.58 7.07 9.96
C LEU A 11 -10.84 6.39 8.61
N ARG A 12 -10.28 5.19 8.39
CA ARG A 12 -10.54 4.40 7.18
C ARG A 12 -12.03 4.05 7.04
N ALA A 13 -12.69 3.63 8.12
CA ALA A 13 -14.11 3.26 8.11
C ALA A 13 -15.04 4.44 7.76
N ILE A 14 -14.70 5.66 8.16
CA ILE A 14 -15.47 6.86 7.82
C ILE A 14 -15.06 7.49 6.49
N GLY A 15 -14.15 6.87 5.74
CA GLY A 15 -13.78 7.28 4.38
C GLY A 15 -12.54 8.18 4.28
N TYR A 16 -11.68 8.24 5.30
CA TYR A 16 -10.37 8.86 5.18
C TYR A 16 -9.32 7.84 4.71
N ARG A 17 -8.60 8.20 3.65
CA ARG A 17 -7.31 7.61 3.32
C ARG A 17 -6.22 8.32 4.12
N VAL A 18 -5.45 7.55 4.87
CA VAL A 18 -4.28 8.04 5.64
C VAL A 18 -3.03 7.48 5.00
N VAL A 19 -2.11 8.36 4.61
CA VAL A 19 -0.92 8.04 3.83
C VAL A 19 0.30 8.62 4.53
N LEU A 20 1.37 7.85 4.63
CA LEU A 20 2.70 8.33 5.04
C LEU A 20 3.39 8.96 3.82
N ASP A 21 3.77 10.23 3.95
CA ASP A 21 4.48 11.04 2.96
C ASP A 21 5.80 11.50 3.58
N GLY A 22 6.81 10.63 3.50
CA GLY A 22 8.06 10.77 4.26
C GLY A 22 7.79 10.78 5.76
N GLU A 23 8.16 11.86 6.45
CA GLU A 23 7.89 12.04 7.87
C GLU A 23 6.50 12.62 8.16
N ASN A 24 5.62 12.76 7.17
CA ASN A 24 4.31 13.38 7.36
C ASN A 24 3.17 12.38 7.22
N LEU A 25 2.08 12.62 7.96
CA LEU A 25 0.81 11.92 7.77
C LEU A 25 -0.10 12.82 6.96
N ARG A 26 -0.45 12.38 5.75
CA ARG A 26 -1.43 13.02 4.88
C ARG A 26 -2.78 12.32 5.05
N TYR A 27 -3.83 13.13 5.21
CA TYR A 27 -5.20 12.69 5.37
C TYR A 27 -6.03 13.18 4.18
N THR A 28 -6.67 12.27 3.47
CA THR A 28 -7.52 12.60 2.32
C THR A 28 -8.88 11.97 2.49
N TYR A 29 -9.94 12.79 2.52
CA TYR A 29 -11.30 12.29 2.57
C TYR A 29 -11.75 11.84 1.18
N GLN A 30 -12.30 10.63 1.10
CA GLN A 30 -12.75 9.99 -0.15
C GLN A 30 -14.24 9.61 -0.13
N GLY A 31 -14.94 9.84 0.97
CA GLY A 31 -16.37 9.50 1.07
C GLY A 31 -17.27 10.54 0.40
N LYS A 32 -18.58 10.25 0.39
CA LYS A 32 -19.60 11.12 -0.21
C LYS A 32 -20.09 12.24 0.70
N HIS A 33 -20.03 12.05 2.02
CA HIS A 33 -20.60 12.96 3.02
C HIS A 33 -19.60 13.25 4.14
N LEU A 34 -19.11 14.49 4.18
CA LEU A 34 -18.07 14.90 5.12
C LEU A 34 -18.48 14.55 6.57
N PRO A 35 -17.65 13.81 7.32
CA PRO A 35 -17.99 13.46 8.69
C PRO A 35 -17.93 14.70 9.58
N PRO A 36 -18.68 14.71 10.70
CA PRO A 36 -18.65 15.80 11.66
C PRO A 36 -17.24 16.01 12.25
N PRO A 37 -16.77 17.27 12.43
CA PRO A 37 -15.42 17.54 12.94
C PRO A 37 -15.15 16.94 14.33
N ASP A 38 -16.15 16.89 15.19
CA ASP A 38 -16.11 16.27 16.52
C ASP A 38 -15.79 14.77 16.50
N GLN A 39 -16.09 14.09 15.39
CA GLN A 39 -15.72 12.68 15.20
C GLN A 39 -14.29 12.52 14.66
N ILE A 40 -13.78 13.52 13.95
CA ILE A 40 -12.49 13.44 13.23
C ILE A 40 -11.34 13.98 14.07
N ILE A 41 -11.54 15.14 14.72
CA ILE A 41 -10.49 15.85 15.48
C ILE A 41 -9.84 14.94 16.52
N PRO A 42 -10.59 14.19 17.36
CA PRO A 42 -9.97 13.32 18.35
C PRO A 42 -9.14 12.19 17.73
N LEU A 43 -9.55 11.68 16.55
CA LEU A 43 -8.80 10.64 15.84
C LEU A 43 -7.48 11.19 15.29
N ILE A 44 -7.50 12.39 14.70
CA ILE A 44 -6.29 13.05 14.20
C ILE A 44 -5.33 13.39 15.34
N GLU A 45 -5.84 13.84 16.50
CA GLU A 45 -5.01 14.12 17.67
C GLU A 45 -4.27 12.88 18.18
N VAL A 46 -4.96 11.73 18.24
CA VAL A 46 -4.30 10.45 18.58
C VAL A 46 -3.17 10.14 17.59
N LEU A 47 -3.38 10.33 16.28
CA LEU A 47 -2.33 10.07 15.29
C LEU A 47 -1.17 11.07 15.37
N LYS A 48 -1.43 12.33 15.74
CA LYS A 48 -0.38 13.32 15.97
C LYS A 48 0.49 12.96 17.17
N ILE A 49 -0.12 12.55 18.28
CA ILE A 49 0.58 12.15 19.50
C ILE A 49 1.48 10.93 19.23
N HIS A 50 0.97 9.95 18.49
CA HIS A 50 1.69 8.71 18.17
C HIS A 50 2.44 8.74 16.83
N LYS A 51 2.68 9.93 16.26
CA LYS A 51 3.29 10.09 14.92
C LYS A 51 4.60 9.31 14.76
N ALA A 52 5.48 9.39 15.76
CA ALA A 52 6.77 8.69 15.74
C ALA A 52 6.60 7.17 15.76
N GLU A 53 5.63 6.64 16.51
CA GLU A 53 5.35 5.20 16.52
C GLU A 53 4.79 4.72 15.19
N ILE A 54 3.94 5.53 14.55
CA ILE A 54 3.35 5.22 13.24
C ILE A 54 4.44 5.20 12.16
N ILE A 55 5.31 6.23 12.13
CA ILE A 55 6.40 6.33 11.16
C ILE A 55 7.38 5.17 11.30
N ASN A 56 7.69 4.76 12.53
CA ASN A 56 8.61 3.68 12.81
C ASN A 56 7.94 2.29 12.83
N ASN A 57 6.67 2.19 12.41
CA ASN A 57 5.98 0.91 12.32
C ASN A 57 6.14 0.32 10.91
N PRO A 58 6.86 -0.81 10.76
CA PRO A 58 7.06 -1.43 9.46
C PRO A 58 5.75 -1.90 8.81
N TYR A 59 4.78 -2.36 9.60
CA TYR A 59 3.48 -2.82 9.09
C TYR A 59 2.62 -1.68 8.54
N SER A 60 2.75 -0.47 9.09
CA SER A 60 2.03 0.70 8.54
C SER A 60 2.50 1.04 7.12
N LEU A 61 3.81 0.94 6.87
CA LEU A 61 4.41 1.18 5.57
C LEU A 61 4.09 0.05 4.56
N ILE A 62 4.11 -1.21 5.03
CA ILE A 62 3.73 -2.38 4.22
C ILE A 62 2.26 -2.28 3.79
N ASP A 63 1.34 -2.05 4.75
CA ASP A 63 -0.09 -1.95 4.47
C ASP A 63 -0.39 -0.85 3.45
N GLN A 64 0.25 0.31 3.56
CA GLN A 64 0.10 1.40 2.59
C GLN A 64 0.55 0.97 1.20
N THR A 65 1.73 0.37 1.09
CA THR A 65 2.28 -0.08 -0.20
C THR A 65 1.38 -1.13 -0.86
N LEU A 66 0.86 -2.08 -0.07
CA LEU A 66 -0.08 -3.09 -0.55
C LEU A 66 -1.41 -2.48 -0.99
N CYS A 67 -1.93 -1.47 -0.29
CA CYS A 67 -3.13 -0.75 -0.72
C CYS A 67 -2.92 -0.07 -2.09
N GLU A 68 -1.79 0.59 -2.30
CA GLU A 68 -1.44 1.23 -3.58
C GLU A 68 -1.34 0.21 -4.73
N ILE A 69 -0.74 -0.95 -4.46
CA ILE A 69 -0.62 -2.03 -5.42
C ILE A 69 -1.99 -2.68 -5.71
N ASN A 70 -2.85 -2.82 -4.70
CA ASN A 70 -4.17 -3.42 -4.86
C ASN A 70 -5.15 -2.53 -5.62
N GLU A 71 -5.12 -1.20 -5.43
CA GLU A 71 -5.79 -0.24 -6.33
C GLU A 71 -5.33 -0.45 -7.79
N GLY A 72 -4.10 -0.95 -7.93
CA GLY A 72 -3.40 -1.39 -9.13
C GLY A 72 -4.01 -2.53 -9.93
N TRP A 73 -4.39 -3.59 -9.22
CA TRP A 73 -4.36 -4.94 -9.75
C TRP A 73 -5.76 -5.50 -9.98
N THR A 74 -5.98 -6.03 -11.18
CA THR A 74 -7.21 -6.77 -11.49
C THR A 74 -7.11 -8.20 -11.00
N GLN A 75 -8.26 -8.78 -10.62
CA GLN A 75 -8.35 -10.19 -10.27
C GLN A 75 -7.68 -11.08 -11.34
N GLY A 76 -6.89 -12.05 -10.90
CA GLY A 76 -6.13 -12.96 -11.77
C GLY A 76 -4.82 -12.40 -12.36
N ALA A 77 -4.44 -11.15 -12.08
CA ALA A 77 -3.16 -10.59 -12.52
C ALA A 77 -1.94 -11.37 -11.97
N LEU A 78 -2.03 -11.87 -10.74
CA LEU A 78 -0.96 -12.68 -10.13
C LEU A 78 -0.77 -14.03 -10.84
N GLU A 79 -1.86 -14.76 -11.07
CA GLU A 79 -1.83 -16.02 -11.79
C GLU A 79 -1.31 -15.85 -13.22
N TRP A 80 -1.71 -14.76 -13.88
CA TRP A 80 -1.16 -14.41 -15.18
C TRP A 80 0.35 -14.13 -15.14
N MET A 81 0.84 -13.38 -14.14
CA MET A 81 2.26 -13.08 -13.98
C MET A 81 3.08 -14.35 -13.72
N LYS A 82 2.57 -15.24 -12.86
CA LYS A 82 3.18 -16.54 -12.57
C LYS A 82 3.38 -17.39 -13.83
N ARG A 83 2.38 -17.42 -14.72
CA ARG A 83 2.42 -18.19 -15.98
C ARG A 83 3.26 -17.55 -17.07
N THR A 84 3.15 -16.24 -17.25
CA THR A 84 3.73 -15.53 -18.40
C THR A 84 5.11 -14.93 -18.10
N ARG A 85 5.45 -14.72 -16.82
CA ARG A 85 6.68 -14.06 -16.38
C ARG A 85 7.23 -14.69 -15.10
N PRO A 86 7.62 -15.97 -15.14
CA PRO A 86 8.13 -16.66 -13.96
C PRO A 86 9.37 -15.99 -13.36
N GLY A 87 10.18 -15.30 -14.18
CA GLY A 87 11.32 -14.50 -13.69
C GLY A 87 10.92 -13.26 -12.89
N GLU A 88 9.89 -12.52 -13.31
CA GLU A 88 9.36 -11.39 -12.53
C GLU A 88 8.66 -11.89 -11.26
N PHE A 89 7.93 -13.01 -11.35
CA PHE A 89 7.31 -13.65 -10.19
C PHE A 89 8.34 -14.09 -9.14
N LYS A 90 9.46 -14.70 -9.56
CA LYS A 90 10.56 -15.04 -8.62
C LYS A 90 11.16 -13.81 -7.95
N LYS A 91 11.33 -12.71 -8.70
CA LYS A 91 11.81 -11.44 -8.13
C LYS A 91 10.81 -10.86 -7.11
N MET A 92 9.51 -10.96 -7.40
CA MET A 92 8.45 -10.55 -6.48
C MET A 92 8.53 -11.33 -5.16
N MET A 93 8.63 -12.66 -5.23
CA MET A 93 8.77 -13.50 -4.03
C MET A 93 10.03 -13.17 -3.22
N ALA A 94 11.16 -12.95 -3.89
CA ALA A 94 12.40 -12.55 -3.22
C ALA A 94 12.25 -11.21 -2.49
N LEU A 95 11.61 -10.22 -3.13
CA LEU A 95 11.32 -8.94 -2.49
C LEU A 95 10.38 -9.09 -1.28
N GLU A 96 9.40 -10.00 -1.31
CA GLU A 96 8.54 -10.30 -0.15
C GLU A 96 9.33 -10.88 1.03
N GLU A 97 10.31 -11.76 0.76
CA GLU A 97 11.22 -12.27 1.79
C GLU A 97 12.07 -11.14 2.39
N GLU A 98 12.55 -10.20 1.55
CA GLU A 98 13.31 -9.05 2.03
C GLU A 98 12.45 -8.06 2.83
N ILE A 99 11.20 -7.81 2.41
CA ILE A 99 10.22 -7.02 3.18
C ILE A 99 10.06 -7.61 4.57
N ASN A 100 9.84 -8.93 4.66
CA ASN A 100 9.68 -9.62 5.93
C ASN A 100 10.94 -9.50 6.80
N ARG A 101 12.13 -9.68 6.21
CA ARG A 101 13.41 -9.54 6.91
C ARG A 101 13.60 -8.14 7.48
N PHE A 102 13.40 -7.09 6.68
CA PHE A 102 13.56 -5.71 7.12
C PHE A 102 12.49 -5.29 8.14
N ALA A 103 11.26 -5.77 7.97
CA ALA A 103 10.17 -5.54 8.94
C ALA A 103 10.47 -6.17 10.31
N LEU A 104 10.97 -7.41 10.34
CA LEU A 104 11.36 -8.09 11.58
C LEU A 104 12.48 -7.34 12.31
N ASN A 105 13.46 -6.84 11.56
CA ASN A 105 14.59 -6.10 12.10
C ASN A 105 14.27 -4.62 12.40
N ARG A 106 13.06 -4.15 12.09
CA ARG A 106 12.64 -2.74 12.18
C ARG A 106 13.58 -1.78 11.44
N ASP A 107 14.21 -2.25 10.37
CA ASP A 107 15.05 -1.42 9.51
C ASP A 107 14.17 -0.67 8.51
N MET A 108 13.75 0.53 8.90
CA MET A 108 12.84 1.35 8.11
C MET A 108 13.47 1.85 6.80
N ASN A 109 14.80 1.99 6.74
CA ASN A 109 15.47 2.45 5.53
C ASN A 109 15.50 1.33 4.49
N GLY A 110 15.95 0.14 4.87
CA GLY A 110 15.93 -1.03 3.99
C GLY A 110 14.50 -1.40 3.57
N LEU A 111 13.53 -1.29 4.48
CA LEU A 111 12.13 -1.54 4.18
C LEU A 111 11.56 -0.56 3.13
N ASN A 112 11.85 0.74 3.24
CA ASN A 112 11.43 1.74 2.26
C ASN A 112 11.99 1.43 0.85
N GLU A 113 13.26 1.06 0.76
CA GLU A 113 13.89 0.74 -0.53
C GLU A 113 13.29 -0.50 -1.17
N VAL A 114 13.11 -1.57 -0.41
CA VAL A 114 12.52 -2.81 -0.94
C VAL A 114 11.06 -2.63 -1.33
N LEU A 115 10.27 -1.90 -0.53
CA LEU A 115 8.87 -1.61 -0.86
C LEU A 115 8.74 -0.77 -2.13
N LYS A 116 9.66 0.18 -2.37
CA LYS A 116 9.73 0.90 -3.63
C LYS A 116 10.02 -0.04 -4.81
N GLY A 117 11.00 -0.91 -4.68
CA GLY A 117 11.32 -1.92 -5.70
C GLY A 117 10.16 -2.87 -5.98
N TYR A 118 9.45 -3.28 -4.93
CA TYR A 118 8.25 -4.11 -5.02
C TYR A 118 7.13 -3.38 -5.77
N ASN A 119 6.83 -2.12 -5.40
CA ASN A 119 5.82 -1.31 -6.08
C ASN A 119 6.17 -1.09 -7.56
N GLU A 120 7.42 -0.79 -7.90
CA GLU A 120 7.86 -0.62 -9.29
C GLU A 120 7.68 -1.91 -10.12
N LEU A 121 8.01 -3.07 -9.56
CA LEU A 121 7.79 -4.37 -10.19
C LEU A 121 6.29 -4.60 -10.46
N MET A 122 5.46 -4.31 -9.46
CA MET A 122 4.02 -4.54 -9.52
C MET A 122 3.30 -3.56 -10.45
N VAL A 123 3.73 -2.29 -10.51
CA VAL A 123 3.21 -1.28 -11.46
C VAL A 123 3.61 -1.61 -12.91
N ARG A 124 4.83 -2.13 -13.15
CA ARG A 124 5.23 -2.62 -14.48
C ARG A 124 4.40 -3.81 -14.95
N GLY A 125 3.93 -4.65 -14.02
CA GLY A 125 2.95 -5.71 -14.29
C GLY A 125 1.61 -5.15 -14.80
N ARG A 126 1.12 -4.06 -14.20
CA ARG A 126 -0.16 -3.39 -14.51
C ARG A 126 -0.27 -2.91 -15.97
N ASN A 127 0.72 -2.15 -16.44
CA ASN A 127 0.67 -1.50 -17.77
C ASN A 127 0.67 -2.49 -18.93
N ARG A 128 1.23 -3.69 -18.75
CA ARG A 128 1.38 -4.65 -19.86
C ARG A 128 0.20 -5.61 -20.01
N LYS A 129 -0.63 -5.81 -18.98
CA LYS A 129 -1.92 -6.54 -19.12
C LYS A 129 -2.90 -5.72 -19.97
N LEU A 130 -2.92 -4.39 -19.82
CA LEU A 130 -3.73 -3.51 -20.68
C LEU A 130 -3.30 -3.59 -22.15
N ILE A 131 -2.00 -3.67 -22.42
CA ILE A 131 -1.48 -3.86 -23.79
C ILE A 131 -1.79 -5.26 -24.32
N SER A 132 -1.62 -6.33 -23.52
CA SER A 132 -1.92 -7.69 -23.98
C SER A 132 -3.42 -7.96 -24.18
N THR A 133 -4.28 -7.26 -23.43
CA THR A 133 -5.74 -7.35 -23.59
C THR A 133 -6.24 -6.45 -24.72
N GLY A 134 -5.51 -5.38 -25.07
CA GLY A 134 -5.78 -4.51 -26.22
C GLY A 134 -5.23 -5.00 -27.57
N MET A 135 -4.32 -5.98 -27.60
CA MET A 135 -3.76 -6.55 -28.84
C MET A 135 -4.52 -7.78 -29.38
N ASN A 136 -5.75 -8.03 -28.93
CA ASN A 136 -6.63 -9.09 -29.46
C ASN A 136 -7.88 -8.57 -30.17
N GLN A 137 -7.91 -7.29 -30.58
CA GLN A 137 -8.90 -6.76 -31.51
C GLN A 137 -8.21 -6.14 -32.72
N CYS A 138 -7.83 -7.00 -33.67
CA CYS A 138 -7.71 -6.69 -35.10
C CYS A 138 -7.36 -7.98 -35.83
N ARG A 139 -8.37 -8.82 -36.08
CA ARG A 139 -8.41 -9.80 -37.17
C ARG A 139 -9.87 -10.15 -37.44
N ILE A 140 -10.50 -9.33 -38.29
CA ILE A 140 -11.40 -9.78 -39.36
C ILE A 140 -10.99 -8.98 -40.58
#